data_AF-A0A1Y6CST2-F1
#
_entry.id   AF-A0A1Y6CST2-F1
#
_cell.length_a   1.000
_cell.length_b   1.000
_cell.length_c   1.000
_cell.angle_alpha   90.00
_cell.angle_beta   90.00
_cell.angle_gamma   90.00
#
_symmetry.space_group_name_H-M   'P 1'
#
loop_
_entity.id
_entity.type
_entity.pdbx_description
1 polymer ?
#
loop_
_entity_poly.entity_id
_entity_poly.type
_entity_poly.pdbx_seq_one_letter_code
_entity_poly.pdbx_strand_id
1 'polypeptide(L)'
;MSHWRKKDIQSIQIQIKESLDGVAVERSDPARLRYMLDQISRLEDAMDSQVQLQRYLFTIFALVHHERYGGIPKPRLARIIDLAYALLAVNRVKPQTSKLAYLYGELHLVISQISLKEGHSLRSSWQQAMARSFSGDQFPGGDHFYHLAMGIRFFRLGFLPEAIEHFEKVSESDLPENSRLQGKAYLVKSYRLSDQFNKARVLCESFLAMKDSDPGFQEELQWELACLKLSETLDPADCVMMVQKGKSHYHSTYVLEAFLWSHALKTLAWNDRFFKLKTYGKHFKLKHDDQSYVLCQKLEDAYDSSIDFIVRVRQLGECLEGLERYIDHQKRLLFLLGTSRWLQRYNQYALAHITLNEYKALSLRLSQGKSSDVLHLAADLIKNEGVSHAV
;
A
#
# COMPACT_ATOMS: atom_id res chain seq x y z
N MET A 1 -40.14 17.48 -11.25
CA MET A 1 -38.91 17.29 -10.46
C MET A 1 -37.73 17.69 -11.33
N SER A 2 -36.95 18.68 -10.91
CA SER A 2 -35.77 19.12 -11.65
C SER A 2 -34.70 18.02 -11.59
N HIS A 3 -34.14 17.64 -12.75
CA HIS A 3 -33.03 16.70 -12.82
C HIS A 3 -31.71 17.43 -12.58
N TRP A 4 -30.83 16.84 -11.77
CA TRP A 4 -29.47 17.33 -11.59
C TRP A 4 -28.78 17.50 -12.95
N ARG A 5 -27.98 18.57 -13.09
CA ARG A 5 -27.19 18.82 -14.29
C ARG A 5 -25.72 18.96 -13.90
N LYS A 6 -24.82 18.58 -14.80
CA LYS A 6 -23.37 18.66 -14.60
C LYS A 6 -22.90 20.08 -14.20
N LYS A 7 -23.49 21.12 -14.80
CA LYS A 7 -23.19 22.52 -14.47
C LYS A 7 -23.59 22.88 -13.03
N ASP A 8 -24.75 22.40 -12.58
CA ASP A 8 -25.24 22.64 -11.22
C ASP A 8 -24.34 21.95 -10.19
N ILE A 9 -23.92 20.71 -10.48
CA ILE A 9 -22.98 19.95 -9.65
C ILE A 9 -21.66 20.71 -9.48
N GLN A 10 -21.08 21.21 -10.58
CA GLN A 10 -19.83 21.98 -10.54
C GLN A 10 -19.98 23.29 -9.77
N SER A 11 -21.08 24.02 -10.00
CA SER A 11 -21.34 25.28 -9.30
C SER A 11 -21.49 25.07 -7.79
N ILE A 12 -22.28 24.07 -7.36
CA ILE A 12 -22.47 23.77 -5.94
C ILE A 12 -21.18 23.23 -5.31
N GLN A 13 -20.39 22.41 -6.03
CA GLN A 13 -19.09 21.93 -5.55
C GLN A 13 -18.13 23.09 -5.24
N ILE A 14 -18.08 24.11 -6.10
CA ILE A 14 -17.25 25.31 -5.88
C ILE A 14 -17.71 26.05 -4.63
N GLN A 15 -19.02 26.31 -4.50
CA GLN A 15 -19.59 27.00 -3.33
C GLN A 15 -19.34 26.25 -2.02
N ILE A 16 -19.51 24.92 -2.02
CA ILE A 16 -19.20 24.08 -0.85
C ILE A 16 -17.71 24.18 -0.52
N LYS A 17 -16.83 24.10 -1.52
CA LYS A 17 -15.38 24.18 -1.30
C LYS A 17 -14.97 25.51 -0.68
N GLU A 18 -15.44 26.63 -1.22
CA GLU A 18 -15.19 27.96 -0.67
C GLU A 18 -15.68 28.08 0.78
N SER A 19 -16.88 27.57 1.07
CA SER A 19 -17.42 27.52 2.43
C SER A 19 -16.55 26.67 3.37
N LEU A 20 -16.08 25.51 2.93
CA LEU A 20 -15.22 24.63 3.73
C LEU A 20 -13.83 25.21 3.96
N ASP A 21 -13.28 25.92 2.98
CA ASP A 21 -11.97 26.54 3.09
C ASP A 21 -12.03 27.73 4.07
N GLY A 22 -13.14 28.47 4.12
CA GLY A 22 -13.39 29.46 5.17
C GLY A 22 -13.40 28.88 6.59
N VAL A 23 -14.05 27.72 6.78
CA VAL A 23 -14.05 27.03 8.10
C VAL A 23 -12.67 26.52 8.49
N ALA A 24 -11.88 26.03 7.53
CA ALA A 24 -10.56 25.45 7.79
C ALA A 24 -9.55 26.49 8.29
N VAL A 25 -9.56 27.70 7.73
CA VAL A 25 -8.71 28.82 8.14
C VAL A 25 -8.97 29.21 9.61
N GLU A 26 -10.21 29.05 10.07
CA GLU A 26 -10.63 29.53 11.37
C GLU A 26 -10.57 28.48 12.49
N ARG A 27 -10.75 27.18 12.19
CA ARG A 27 -11.20 26.23 13.24
C ARG A 27 -10.59 24.82 13.27
N SER A 28 -9.54 24.50 12.48
CA SER A 28 -8.87 23.17 12.38
C SER A 28 -9.67 22.06 11.66
N ASP A 29 -9.01 20.94 11.31
CA ASP A 29 -9.59 19.82 10.56
C ASP A 29 -10.85 19.20 11.20
N PRO A 30 -10.89 18.93 12.53
CA PRO A 30 -12.10 18.42 13.19
C PRO A 30 -13.32 19.35 13.07
N ALA A 31 -13.12 20.67 13.05
CA ALA A 31 -14.22 21.62 12.88
C ALA A 31 -14.76 21.62 11.46
N ARG A 32 -13.88 21.46 10.45
CA ARG A 32 -14.29 21.24 9.05
C ARG A 32 -15.19 20.01 8.94
N LEU A 33 -14.80 18.89 9.55
CA LEU A 33 -15.62 17.67 9.57
C LEU A 33 -16.97 17.89 10.27
N ARG A 34 -16.97 18.53 11.44
CA ARG A 34 -18.21 18.84 12.18
C ARG A 34 -19.16 19.67 11.32
N TYR A 35 -18.65 20.73 10.68
CA TYR A 35 -19.44 21.55 9.78
C TYR A 35 -20.06 20.73 8.63
N MET A 36 -19.29 19.85 7.97
CA MET A 36 -19.84 18.98 6.93
C MET A 36 -20.97 18.08 7.46
N LEU A 37 -20.78 17.48 8.63
CA LEU A 37 -21.78 16.61 9.26
C LEU A 37 -23.03 17.37 9.70
N ASP A 38 -22.88 18.60 10.18
CA ASP A 38 -23.99 19.49 10.55
C ASP A 38 -24.79 19.91 9.31
N GLN A 39 -24.13 20.22 8.19
CA GLN A 39 -24.83 20.49 6.93
C GLN A 39 -25.57 19.25 6.41
N ILE A 40 -25.00 18.05 6.49
CA ILE A 40 -25.68 16.81 6.08
C ILE A 40 -26.98 16.60 6.89
N SER A 41 -26.96 16.92 8.19
CA SER A 41 -28.13 16.82 9.07
C SER A 41 -29.14 17.94 8.81
N ARG A 42 -28.68 19.19 8.65
CA ARG A 42 -29.56 20.34 8.38
C ARG A 42 -30.38 20.18 7.10
N LEU A 43 -29.81 19.51 6.09
CA LEU A 43 -30.44 19.31 4.78
C LEU A 43 -31.28 18.03 4.72
N GLU A 44 -31.56 17.36 5.85
CA GLU A 44 -32.17 16.03 5.88
C GLU A 44 -33.61 15.97 5.36
N ASP A 45 -34.46 16.88 5.82
CA ASP A 45 -35.90 16.89 5.52
C ASP A 45 -36.23 17.56 4.18
N ALA A 46 -35.21 18.01 3.44
CA ALA A 46 -35.42 18.75 2.21
C ALA A 46 -35.80 17.82 1.04
N MET A 47 -36.99 18.07 0.48
CA MET A 47 -37.50 17.39 -0.71
C MET A 47 -37.02 18.04 -2.02
N ASP A 48 -36.43 19.23 -1.95
CA ASP A 48 -35.93 19.92 -3.13
C ASP A 48 -34.70 19.21 -3.73
N SER A 49 -34.71 19.05 -5.05
CA SER A 49 -33.68 18.32 -5.79
C SER A 49 -32.30 18.97 -5.69
N GLN A 50 -32.21 20.31 -5.70
CA GLN A 50 -30.93 20.99 -5.54
C GLN A 50 -30.39 20.86 -4.11
N VAL A 51 -31.26 20.90 -3.11
CA VAL A 51 -30.86 20.66 -1.71
C VAL A 51 -30.37 19.23 -1.51
N GLN A 52 -31.01 18.24 -2.14
CA GLN A 52 -30.54 16.85 -2.12
C GLN A 52 -29.18 16.69 -2.79
N LEU A 53 -28.92 17.40 -3.91
CA LEU A 53 -27.60 17.44 -4.53
C LEU A 53 -26.56 18.03 -3.58
N GLN A 54 -26.88 19.13 -2.89
CA GLN A 54 -25.99 19.75 -1.91
C GLN A 54 -25.68 18.77 -0.76
N ARG A 55 -26.69 18.05 -0.24
CA ARG A 55 -26.53 17.02 0.80
C ARG A 55 -25.63 15.87 0.31
N TYR A 56 -25.79 15.43 -0.93
CA TYR A 56 -24.94 14.42 -1.55
C TYR A 56 -23.49 14.88 -1.64
N LEU A 57 -23.25 16.12 -2.09
CA LEU A 57 -21.90 16.66 -2.22
C LEU A 57 -21.22 16.80 -0.85
N PHE A 58 -21.91 17.33 0.18
CA PHE A 58 -21.37 17.34 1.54
C PHE A 58 -21.05 15.93 2.05
N THR A 59 -21.86 14.94 1.70
CA THR A 59 -21.61 13.53 2.02
C THR A 59 -20.30 13.05 1.41
N ILE A 60 -20.07 13.30 0.11
CA ILE A 60 -18.80 12.96 -0.55
C ILE A 60 -17.61 13.71 0.08
N PHE A 61 -17.74 15.01 0.35
CA PHE A 61 -16.68 15.78 1.01
C PHE A 61 -16.35 15.25 2.42
N ALA A 62 -17.36 14.83 3.19
CA ALA A 62 -17.15 14.22 4.51
C ALA A 62 -16.41 12.89 4.41
N LEU A 63 -16.74 12.06 3.41
CA LEU A 63 -16.04 10.80 3.16
C LEU A 63 -14.58 11.03 2.72
N VAL A 64 -14.32 12.00 1.84
CA VAL A 64 -12.95 12.39 1.43
C VAL A 64 -12.16 12.94 2.62
N HIS A 65 -12.80 13.74 3.47
CA HIS A 65 -12.16 14.22 4.69
C HIS A 65 -11.82 13.06 5.64
N HIS A 66 -12.74 12.11 5.79
CA HIS A 66 -12.50 10.91 6.58
C HIS A 66 -11.35 10.07 6.05
N GLU A 67 -11.29 9.89 4.73
CA GLU A 67 -10.18 9.21 4.07
C GLU A 67 -8.85 9.89 4.45
N ARG A 68 -8.77 11.22 4.41
CA ARG A 68 -7.53 11.97 4.68
C ARG A 68 -7.15 12.04 6.15
N TYR A 69 -8.12 12.29 7.03
CA TYR A 69 -7.88 12.71 8.42
C TYR A 69 -8.59 11.83 9.46
N GLY A 70 -9.42 10.87 9.04
CA GLY A 70 -10.21 10.04 9.94
C GLY A 70 -11.41 10.79 10.54
N GLY A 71 -11.71 10.55 11.82
CA GLY A 71 -12.73 11.32 12.56
C GLY A 71 -14.20 10.88 12.43
N ILE A 72 -14.54 9.96 11.54
CA ILE A 72 -15.89 9.38 11.46
C ILE A 72 -15.86 7.96 12.07
N PRO A 73 -16.65 7.67 13.12
CA PRO A 73 -16.75 6.32 13.66
C PRO A 73 -17.33 5.33 12.63
N LYS A 74 -16.85 4.08 12.62
CA LYS A 74 -17.26 3.06 11.64
C LYS A 74 -18.79 2.88 11.45
N PRO A 75 -19.62 2.85 12.53
CA PRO A 75 -21.07 2.75 12.35
C PRO A 75 -21.68 3.97 11.65
N ARG A 76 -21.13 5.17 11.91
CA ARG A 76 -21.57 6.41 11.26
C ARG A 76 -21.09 6.48 9.82
N LEU A 77 -19.89 5.98 9.54
CA LEU A 77 -19.35 5.90 8.18
C LEU A 77 -20.25 5.07 7.27
N ALA A 78 -20.72 3.89 7.75
CA ALA A 78 -21.66 3.05 7.01
C ALA A 78 -22.96 3.81 6.67
N ARG A 79 -23.57 4.49 7.66
CA ARG A 79 -24.79 5.30 7.44
C ARG A 79 -24.60 6.43 6.43
N ILE A 80 -23.44 7.07 6.43
CA ILE A 80 -23.11 8.14 5.47
C ILE A 80 -22.99 7.56 4.05
N ILE A 81 -22.41 6.38 3.91
CA ILE A 81 -22.34 5.67 2.62
C ILE A 81 -23.76 5.28 2.15
N ASP A 82 -24.59 4.72 3.04
CA ASP A 82 -25.98 4.36 2.72
C ASP A 82 -26.80 5.59 2.29
N LEU A 83 -26.60 6.72 2.97
CA LEU A 83 -27.22 7.99 2.60
C LEU A 83 -26.81 8.43 1.19
N ALA A 84 -25.52 8.32 0.83
CA ALA A 84 -25.05 8.67 -0.50
C ALA A 84 -25.76 7.85 -1.59
N TYR A 85 -25.91 6.53 -1.38
CA TYR A 85 -26.67 5.66 -2.28
C TYR A 85 -28.14 6.05 -2.37
N ALA A 86 -28.78 6.32 -1.22
CA ALA A 86 -30.18 6.71 -1.17
C ALA A 86 -30.42 8.02 -1.95
N LEU A 87 -29.54 9.02 -1.80
CA LEU A 87 -29.64 10.29 -2.52
C LEU A 87 -29.51 10.12 -4.03
N LEU A 88 -28.58 9.27 -4.50
CA LEU A 88 -28.46 8.94 -5.93
C LEU A 88 -29.73 8.24 -6.46
N ALA A 89 -30.26 7.28 -5.71
CA ALA A 89 -31.43 6.50 -6.09
C ALA A 89 -32.71 7.36 -6.15
N VAL A 90 -32.97 8.18 -5.12
CA VAL A 90 -34.13 9.09 -5.07
C VAL A 90 -34.11 10.09 -6.23
N ASN A 91 -32.92 10.56 -6.62
CA ASN A 91 -32.73 11.47 -7.76
C ASN A 91 -32.64 10.74 -9.11
N ARG A 92 -32.96 9.43 -9.13
CA ARG A 92 -33.02 8.58 -10.33
C ARG A 92 -31.72 8.57 -11.13
N VAL A 93 -30.57 8.74 -10.47
CA VAL A 93 -29.27 8.51 -11.09
C VAL A 93 -29.13 7.01 -11.25
N LYS A 94 -29.24 6.51 -12.48
CA LYS A 94 -29.04 5.09 -12.78
C LYS A 94 -27.55 4.80 -12.97
N PRO A 95 -26.98 3.75 -12.34
CA PRO A 95 -25.61 3.32 -12.62
C PRO A 95 -25.49 2.93 -14.11
N GLN A 96 -24.29 3.10 -14.69
CA GLN A 96 -23.92 2.86 -16.09
C GLN A 96 -24.61 3.73 -17.15
N THR A 97 -25.92 3.89 -17.04
CA THR A 97 -26.78 4.41 -18.13
C THR A 97 -27.11 5.89 -17.99
N SER A 98 -27.04 6.46 -16.78
CA SER A 98 -27.27 7.88 -16.58
C SER A 98 -26.08 8.72 -17.04
N LYS A 99 -26.34 9.92 -17.57
CA LYS A 99 -25.29 10.93 -17.81
C LYS A 99 -24.56 11.38 -16.53
N LEU A 100 -25.13 11.08 -15.37
CA LEU A 100 -24.56 11.36 -14.06
C LEU A 100 -24.07 10.08 -13.35
N ALA A 101 -23.93 8.97 -14.07
CA ALA A 101 -23.49 7.70 -13.49
C ALA A 101 -22.08 7.80 -12.88
N TYR A 102 -21.25 8.74 -13.32
CA TYR A 102 -19.94 9.04 -12.73
C TYR A 102 -19.99 9.39 -11.23
N LEU A 103 -21.14 9.86 -10.71
CA LEU A 103 -21.30 10.13 -9.28
C LEU A 103 -21.22 8.85 -8.45
N TYR A 104 -21.77 7.73 -8.94
CA TYR A 104 -21.50 6.42 -8.33
C TYR A 104 -20.02 6.09 -8.37
N GLY A 105 -19.35 6.39 -9.49
CA GLY A 105 -17.90 6.27 -9.62
C GLY A 105 -17.14 6.99 -8.51
N GLU A 106 -17.42 8.28 -8.31
CA GLU A 106 -16.78 9.10 -7.27
C GLU A 106 -17.01 8.51 -5.87
N LEU A 107 -18.24 8.11 -5.55
CA LEU A 107 -18.55 7.46 -4.27
C LEU A 107 -17.69 6.20 -4.06
N HIS A 108 -17.68 5.31 -5.04
CA HIS A 108 -16.93 4.06 -4.97
C HIS A 108 -15.40 4.26 -4.93
N LEU A 109 -14.87 5.29 -5.61
CA LEU A 109 -13.45 5.67 -5.51
C LEU A 109 -13.09 6.07 -4.08
N VAL A 110 -13.92 6.89 -3.43
CA VAL A 110 -13.65 7.32 -2.05
C VAL A 110 -13.75 6.13 -1.08
N ILE A 111 -14.77 5.27 -1.22
CA ILE A 111 -14.89 4.04 -0.41
C ILE A 111 -13.69 3.12 -0.62
N SER A 112 -13.20 3.03 -1.86
CA SER A 112 -12.02 2.25 -2.21
C SER A 112 -10.78 2.76 -1.48
N GLN A 113 -10.55 4.07 -1.43
CA GLN A 113 -9.40 4.67 -0.72
C GLN A 113 -9.51 4.50 0.80
N ILE A 114 -10.70 4.68 1.37
CA ILE A 114 -10.95 4.43 2.80
C ILE A 114 -10.60 2.97 3.14
N SER A 115 -11.14 2.02 2.36
CA SER A 115 -10.88 0.59 2.56
C SER A 115 -9.38 0.26 2.44
N LEU A 116 -8.67 0.93 1.53
CA LEU A 116 -7.24 0.75 1.35
C LEU A 116 -6.43 1.20 2.57
N LYS A 117 -6.78 2.36 3.15
CA LYS A 117 -6.15 2.89 4.37
C LYS A 117 -6.45 2.05 5.61
N GLU A 118 -7.60 1.39 5.65
CA GLU A 118 -7.95 0.43 6.70
C GLU A 118 -7.26 -0.94 6.53
N GLY A 119 -6.44 -1.13 5.48
CA GLY A 119 -5.76 -2.40 5.21
C GLY A 119 -6.64 -3.45 4.54
N HIS A 120 -7.83 -3.08 4.05
CA HIS A 120 -8.74 -3.97 3.35
C HIS A 120 -8.51 -3.95 1.83
N SER A 121 -7.34 -4.43 1.38
CA SER A 121 -6.91 -4.40 -0.03
C SER A 121 -7.93 -5.02 -0.99
N LEU A 122 -8.52 -6.18 -0.66
CA LEU A 122 -9.49 -6.84 -1.53
C LEU A 122 -10.77 -6.01 -1.70
N ARG A 123 -11.31 -5.50 -0.59
CA ARG A 123 -12.47 -4.60 -0.62
C ARG A 123 -12.13 -3.35 -1.42
N SER A 124 -10.94 -2.79 -1.25
CA SER A 124 -10.50 -1.64 -2.03
C SER A 124 -10.51 -1.92 -3.54
N SER A 125 -9.95 -3.06 -3.99
CA SER A 125 -9.98 -3.49 -5.40
C SER A 125 -11.39 -3.66 -5.92
N TRP A 126 -12.25 -4.31 -5.15
CA TRP A 126 -13.66 -4.49 -5.50
C TRP A 126 -14.35 -3.15 -5.74
N GLN A 127 -14.16 -2.20 -4.82
CA GLN A 127 -14.76 -0.86 -4.92
C GLN A 127 -14.19 -0.06 -6.10
N GLN A 128 -12.89 -0.21 -6.41
CA GLN A 128 -12.27 0.41 -7.58
C GLN A 128 -12.86 -0.14 -8.90
N ALA A 129 -13.09 -1.46 -8.98
CA ALA A 129 -13.74 -2.10 -10.11
C ALA A 129 -15.22 -1.68 -10.23
N MET A 130 -15.96 -1.58 -9.12
CA MET A 130 -17.32 -1.05 -9.09
C MET A 130 -17.38 0.41 -9.57
N ALA A 131 -16.42 1.25 -9.17
CA ALA A 131 -16.35 2.63 -9.65
C ALA A 131 -16.26 2.68 -11.18
N ARG A 132 -15.41 1.84 -11.79
CA ARG A 132 -15.30 1.73 -13.26
C ARG A 132 -16.58 1.24 -13.89
N SER A 133 -17.14 0.14 -13.36
CA SER A 133 -18.37 -0.45 -13.87
C SER A 133 -19.54 0.53 -13.79
N PHE A 134 -19.70 1.28 -12.70
CA PHE A 134 -20.87 2.13 -12.49
C PHE A 134 -20.78 3.49 -13.18
N SER A 135 -19.58 3.97 -13.52
CA SER A 135 -19.41 5.28 -14.16
C SER A 135 -19.82 5.33 -15.64
N GLY A 136 -20.01 4.18 -16.29
CA GLY A 136 -20.16 4.11 -17.75
C GLY A 136 -18.93 4.69 -18.45
N ASP A 137 -19.16 5.48 -19.50
CA ASP A 137 -18.08 6.11 -20.29
C ASP A 137 -17.38 7.27 -19.56
N GLN A 138 -17.93 7.73 -18.43
CA GLN A 138 -17.43 8.90 -17.70
C GLN A 138 -16.72 8.52 -16.41
N PHE A 139 -15.73 7.63 -16.48
CA PHE A 139 -14.96 7.26 -15.29
C PHE A 139 -14.16 8.46 -14.74
N PRO A 140 -14.32 8.82 -13.44
CA PRO A 140 -13.58 9.94 -12.86
C PRO A 140 -12.06 9.73 -12.94
N GLY A 141 -11.35 10.71 -13.51
CA GLY A 141 -9.90 10.65 -13.70
C GLY A 141 -9.42 9.91 -14.97
N GLY A 142 -10.33 9.27 -15.71
CA GLY A 142 -10.00 8.59 -16.97
C GLY A 142 -9.45 7.17 -16.81
N ASP A 143 -9.36 6.45 -17.93
CA ASP A 143 -9.03 5.02 -17.95
C ASP A 143 -7.61 4.72 -17.47
N HIS A 144 -6.65 5.59 -17.80
CA HIS A 144 -5.27 5.41 -17.34
C HIS A 144 -5.14 5.54 -15.81
N PHE A 145 -5.90 6.45 -15.18
CA PHE A 145 -5.93 6.55 -13.71
C PHE A 145 -6.53 5.30 -13.07
N TYR A 146 -7.56 4.70 -13.71
CA TYR A 146 -8.07 3.39 -13.31
C TYR A 146 -6.97 2.33 -13.35
N HIS A 147 -6.18 2.30 -14.43
CA HIS A 147 -5.10 1.33 -14.56
C HIS A 147 -4.04 1.46 -13.48
N LEU A 148 -3.57 2.68 -13.18
CA LEU A 148 -2.62 2.92 -12.09
C LEU A 148 -3.19 2.49 -10.73
N ALA A 149 -4.44 2.90 -10.45
CA ALA A 149 -5.11 2.60 -9.20
C ALA A 149 -5.32 1.08 -9.00
N MET A 150 -5.70 0.35 -10.05
CA MET A 150 -5.86 -1.10 -10.01
C MET A 150 -4.52 -1.83 -9.92
N GLY A 151 -3.49 -1.39 -10.65
CA GLY A 151 -2.15 -1.97 -10.59
C GLY A 151 -1.59 -1.94 -9.17
N ILE A 152 -1.69 -0.79 -8.48
CA ILE A 152 -1.24 -0.66 -7.08
C ILE A 152 -2.02 -1.62 -6.17
N ARG A 153 -3.32 -1.79 -6.38
CA ARG A 153 -4.13 -2.67 -5.52
C ARG A 153 -3.86 -4.15 -5.77
N PHE A 154 -3.69 -4.56 -7.02
CA PHE A 154 -3.27 -5.92 -7.35
C PHE A 154 -1.87 -6.23 -6.85
N PHE A 155 -0.94 -5.27 -6.94
CA PHE A 155 0.37 -5.38 -6.33
C PHE A 155 0.26 -5.69 -4.82
N ARG A 156 -0.59 -4.96 -4.10
CA ARG A 156 -0.83 -5.13 -2.64
C ARG A 156 -1.62 -6.39 -2.26
N LEU A 157 -2.24 -7.06 -3.22
CA LEU A 157 -2.92 -8.35 -3.04
C LEU A 157 -1.99 -9.53 -3.37
N GLY A 158 -0.86 -9.25 -4.02
CA GLY A 158 0.09 -10.24 -4.49
C GLY A 158 -0.29 -10.84 -5.84
N PHE A 159 -1.23 -10.21 -6.56
CA PHE A 159 -1.64 -10.57 -7.91
C PHE A 159 -0.72 -9.84 -8.90
N LEU A 160 0.57 -10.21 -8.89
CA LEU A 160 1.60 -9.45 -9.61
C LEU A 160 1.42 -9.46 -11.13
N PRO A 161 0.98 -10.55 -11.79
CA PRO A 161 0.81 -10.52 -13.24
C PRO A 161 -0.32 -9.59 -13.71
N GLU A 162 -1.42 -9.54 -12.96
CA GLU A 162 -2.47 -8.56 -13.16
C GLU A 162 -1.95 -7.13 -12.88
N ALA A 163 -1.13 -6.95 -11.85
CA ALA A 163 -0.50 -5.67 -11.57
C ALA A 163 0.40 -5.21 -12.74
N ILE A 164 1.20 -6.12 -13.31
CA ILE A 164 2.08 -5.87 -14.47
C ILE A 164 1.26 -5.39 -15.67
N GLU A 165 0.21 -6.10 -16.08
CA GLU A 165 -0.65 -5.67 -17.20
C GLU A 165 -1.19 -4.24 -17.00
N HIS A 166 -1.58 -3.92 -15.77
CA HIS A 166 -2.08 -2.59 -15.43
C HIS A 166 -0.98 -1.51 -15.49
N PHE A 167 0.23 -1.79 -15.02
CA PHE A 167 1.34 -0.84 -15.05
C PHE A 167 1.96 -0.65 -16.44
N GLU A 168 1.88 -1.66 -17.31
CA GLU A 168 2.27 -1.53 -18.73
C GLU A 168 1.37 -0.51 -19.44
N LYS A 169 0.05 -0.60 -19.26
CA LYS A 169 -0.91 0.39 -19.78
C LYS A 169 -0.66 1.81 -19.24
N VAL A 170 -0.23 1.93 -17.98
CA VAL A 170 0.14 3.23 -17.40
C VAL A 170 1.41 3.80 -18.04
N SER A 171 2.37 2.94 -18.40
CA SER A 171 3.65 3.38 -18.99
C SER A 171 3.48 4.00 -20.37
N GLU A 172 2.43 3.62 -21.10
CA GLU A 172 2.07 4.09 -22.44
C GLU A 172 1.04 5.25 -22.42
N SER A 173 0.58 5.65 -21.23
CA SER A 173 -0.52 6.61 -21.08
C SER A 173 -0.11 8.08 -21.19
N ASP A 174 -1.11 8.95 -21.28
CA ASP A 174 -1.01 10.42 -21.21
C ASP A 174 -1.11 10.97 -19.77
N LEU A 175 -1.03 10.12 -18.74
CA LEU A 175 -1.10 10.56 -17.34
C LEU A 175 -0.02 11.58 -17.00
N PRO A 176 -0.22 12.41 -15.95
CA PRO A 176 0.84 13.25 -15.42
C PRO A 176 2.13 12.45 -15.19
N GLU A 177 3.28 13.07 -15.48
CA GLU A 177 4.57 12.39 -15.46
C GLU A 177 4.83 11.62 -14.16
N ASN A 178 4.59 12.24 -13.00
CA ASN A 178 4.76 11.61 -11.69
C ASN A 178 3.97 10.30 -11.55
N SER A 179 2.75 10.24 -12.12
CA SER A 179 1.91 9.03 -12.10
C SER A 179 2.46 7.94 -13.02
N ARG A 180 3.01 8.32 -14.18
CA ARG A 180 3.67 7.37 -15.09
C ARG A 180 4.97 6.83 -14.48
N LEU A 181 5.79 7.69 -13.89
CA LEU A 181 7.03 7.29 -13.21
C LEU A 181 6.73 6.36 -12.03
N GLN A 182 5.69 6.67 -11.24
CA GLN A 182 5.22 5.76 -10.21
C GLN A 182 4.82 4.39 -10.77
N GLY A 183 4.04 4.35 -11.86
CA GLY A 183 3.67 3.10 -12.53
C GLY A 183 4.88 2.29 -13.00
N LYS A 184 5.88 2.96 -13.59
CA LYS A 184 7.15 2.36 -14.03
C LYS A 184 7.95 1.76 -12.87
N ALA A 185 8.04 2.44 -11.73
CA ALA A 185 8.72 1.92 -10.54
C ALA A 185 8.03 0.65 -10.02
N TYR A 186 6.70 0.67 -9.91
CA TYR A 186 5.94 -0.52 -9.53
C TYR A 186 6.05 -1.65 -10.57
N LEU A 187 6.17 -1.34 -11.86
CA LEU A 187 6.38 -2.34 -12.92
C LEU A 187 7.69 -3.11 -12.70
N VAL A 188 8.80 -2.39 -12.46
CA VAL A 188 10.12 -3.00 -12.15
C VAL A 188 10.01 -3.89 -10.91
N LYS A 189 9.41 -3.37 -9.83
CA LYS A 189 9.22 -4.11 -8.58
C LYS A 189 8.36 -5.36 -8.75
N SER A 190 7.29 -5.27 -9.54
CA SER A 190 6.39 -6.40 -9.85
C SER A 190 7.11 -7.48 -10.67
N TYR A 191 7.94 -7.09 -11.64
CA TYR A 191 8.76 -8.04 -12.37
C TYR A 191 9.77 -8.75 -11.46
N ARG A 192 10.45 -8.03 -10.56
CA ARG A 192 11.37 -8.65 -9.59
C ARG A 192 10.65 -9.64 -8.66
N LEU A 193 9.58 -9.20 -8.02
CA LEU A 193 8.84 -10.03 -7.05
C LEU A 193 8.05 -11.18 -7.70
N SER A 194 7.91 -11.19 -9.03
CA SER A 194 7.32 -12.30 -9.80
C SER A 194 8.38 -13.25 -10.41
N ASP A 195 9.62 -13.19 -9.93
CA ASP A 195 10.75 -14.02 -10.39
C ASP A 195 11.15 -13.77 -11.86
N GLN A 196 10.95 -12.54 -12.35
CA GLN A 196 11.35 -12.12 -13.70
C GLN A 196 12.52 -11.12 -13.66
N PHE A 197 13.59 -11.50 -12.96
CA PHE A 197 14.78 -10.67 -12.68
C PHE A 197 15.40 -10.01 -13.92
N ASN A 198 15.54 -10.76 -15.02
CA ASN A 198 16.13 -10.22 -16.25
C ASN A 198 15.29 -9.07 -16.83
N LYS A 199 13.96 -9.20 -16.85
CA LYS A 199 13.08 -8.11 -17.32
C LYS A 199 13.13 -6.91 -16.39
N ALA A 200 13.09 -7.15 -15.07
CA ALA A 200 13.21 -6.09 -14.08
C ALA A 200 14.51 -5.30 -14.25
N ARG A 201 15.65 -5.99 -14.44
CA ARG A 201 16.96 -5.38 -14.68
C ARG A 201 16.98 -4.53 -15.93
N VAL A 202 16.57 -5.11 -17.08
CA VAL A 202 16.54 -4.40 -18.36
C VAL A 202 15.67 -3.13 -18.29
N LEU A 203 14.49 -3.23 -17.68
CA LEU A 203 13.62 -2.07 -17.49
C LEU A 203 14.26 -1.02 -16.57
N CYS A 204 14.82 -1.45 -15.44
CA CYS A 204 15.48 -0.57 -14.48
C CYS A 204 16.64 0.20 -15.13
N GLU A 205 17.54 -0.49 -15.83
CA GLU A 205 18.65 0.12 -16.56
C GLU A 205 18.15 1.06 -17.66
N SER A 206 17.10 0.67 -18.40
CA SER A 206 16.52 1.52 -19.44
C SER A 206 15.93 2.83 -18.87
N PHE A 207 15.33 2.77 -17.68
CA PHE A 207 14.74 3.95 -17.02
C PHE A 207 15.80 4.81 -16.34
N LEU A 208 16.86 4.24 -15.79
CA LEU A 208 18.03 4.97 -15.27
C LEU A 208 18.77 5.72 -16.39
N ALA A 209 18.74 5.21 -17.62
CA ALA A 209 19.34 5.88 -18.78
C ALA A 209 18.51 7.07 -19.30
N MET A 210 17.27 7.28 -18.83
CA MET A 210 16.44 8.42 -19.22
C MET A 210 16.99 9.71 -18.60
N LYS A 211 17.46 10.62 -19.46
CA LYS A 211 17.91 11.97 -19.06
C LYS A 211 16.76 12.77 -18.45
N ASP A 212 17.09 13.66 -17.53
CA ASP A 212 16.18 14.65 -16.92
C ASP A 212 14.95 14.05 -16.21
N SER A 213 15.12 12.90 -15.57
CA SER A 213 14.05 12.27 -14.79
C SER A 213 14.00 12.77 -13.34
N ASP A 214 12.82 12.63 -12.72
CA ASP A 214 12.58 12.98 -11.33
C ASP A 214 13.60 12.30 -10.38
N PRO A 215 14.27 13.04 -9.47
CA PRO A 215 15.26 12.47 -8.57
C PRO A 215 14.74 11.36 -7.67
N GLY A 216 13.48 11.45 -7.20
CA GLY A 216 12.87 10.43 -6.36
C GLY A 216 12.60 9.13 -7.14
N PHE A 217 12.23 9.24 -8.41
CA PHE A 217 12.13 8.09 -9.30
C PHE A 217 13.49 7.43 -9.55
N GLN A 218 14.54 8.23 -9.80
CA GLN A 218 15.90 7.70 -9.97
C GLN A 218 16.40 7.02 -8.69
N GLU A 219 16.13 7.60 -7.53
CA GLU A 219 16.44 7.00 -6.23
C GLU A 219 15.78 5.63 -6.08
N GLU A 220 14.48 5.50 -6.38
CA GLU A 220 13.76 4.23 -6.30
C GLU A 220 14.33 3.17 -7.26
N LEU A 221 14.70 3.55 -8.48
CA LEU A 221 15.31 2.61 -9.44
C LEU A 221 16.70 2.15 -9.00
N GLN A 222 17.52 3.04 -8.44
CA GLN A 222 18.82 2.66 -7.87
C GLN A 222 18.63 1.65 -6.73
N TRP A 223 17.61 1.85 -5.90
CA TRP A 223 17.28 0.91 -4.82
C TRP A 223 16.87 -0.46 -5.37
N GLU A 224 16.00 -0.49 -6.37
CA GLU A 224 15.56 -1.74 -7.01
C GLU A 224 16.73 -2.47 -7.70
N LEU A 225 17.66 -1.75 -8.33
CA LEU A 225 18.88 -2.33 -8.90
C LEU A 225 19.79 -2.95 -7.83
N ALA A 226 19.96 -2.28 -6.68
CA ALA A 226 20.70 -2.83 -5.54
C ALA A 226 20.02 -4.10 -4.98
N CYS A 227 18.69 -4.12 -4.90
CA CYS A 227 17.93 -5.31 -4.52
C CYS A 227 18.11 -6.47 -5.51
N LEU A 228 18.08 -6.19 -6.82
CA LEU A 228 18.32 -7.19 -7.87
C LEU A 228 19.73 -7.80 -7.74
N LYS A 229 20.74 -6.95 -7.52
CA LYS A 229 22.13 -7.40 -7.33
C LYS A 229 22.27 -8.24 -6.06
N LEU A 230 21.67 -7.82 -4.95
CA LEU A 230 21.66 -8.58 -3.70
C LEU A 230 21.07 -9.98 -3.90
N SER A 231 19.92 -10.10 -4.57
CA SER A 231 19.32 -11.41 -4.87
C SER A 231 20.24 -12.33 -5.69
N GLU A 232 21.07 -11.77 -6.57
CA GLU A 232 22.02 -12.55 -7.39
C GLU A 232 23.31 -12.91 -6.65
N THR A 233 23.89 -11.97 -5.90
CA THR A 233 25.20 -12.13 -5.27
C THR A 233 25.14 -12.62 -3.82
N LEU A 234 23.96 -12.52 -3.19
CA LEU A 234 23.76 -12.68 -1.74
C LEU A 234 24.59 -11.71 -0.89
N ASP A 235 25.01 -10.59 -1.48
CA ASP A 235 25.81 -9.55 -0.83
C ASP A 235 24.99 -8.26 -0.66
N PRO A 236 24.67 -7.83 0.58
CA PRO A 236 23.89 -6.64 0.84
C PRO A 236 24.72 -5.35 0.86
N ALA A 237 26.02 -5.39 0.54
CA ALA A 237 26.93 -4.26 0.63
C ALA A 237 26.36 -2.96 0.03
N ASP A 238 25.84 -3.03 -1.20
CA ASP A 238 25.30 -1.86 -1.91
C ASP A 238 24.09 -1.28 -1.17
N CYS A 239 23.12 -2.12 -0.79
CA CYS A 239 21.94 -1.70 -0.03
C CYS A 239 22.35 -1.05 1.31
N VAL A 240 23.27 -1.67 2.04
CA VAL A 240 23.77 -1.16 3.33
C VAL A 240 24.48 0.18 3.15
N MET A 241 25.30 0.32 2.11
CA MET A 241 26.04 1.56 1.82
C MET A 241 25.10 2.71 1.45
N MET A 242 24.04 2.44 0.68
CA MET A 242 23.06 3.46 0.24
C MET A 242 22.26 4.04 1.41
N VAL A 243 22.05 3.26 2.48
CA VAL A 243 21.28 3.67 3.66
C VAL A 243 22.16 4.17 4.82
N GLN A 244 23.42 4.56 4.54
CA GLN A 244 24.27 5.20 5.55
C GLN A 244 23.94 6.69 5.71
N LYS A 245 24.22 7.24 6.89
CA LYS A 245 23.99 8.67 7.18
C LYS A 245 24.67 9.56 6.14
N GLY A 246 23.90 10.46 5.53
CA GLY A 246 24.39 11.40 4.51
C GLY A 246 24.37 10.86 3.08
N LYS A 247 23.84 9.65 2.86
CA LYS A 247 23.57 9.08 1.54
C LYS A 247 22.12 9.36 1.11
N SER A 248 21.84 9.18 -0.19
CA SER A 248 20.52 9.45 -0.80
C SER A 248 19.41 8.67 -0.11
N HIS A 249 19.63 7.36 0.10
CA HIS A 249 18.60 6.47 0.65
C HIS A 249 18.56 6.44 2.18
N TYR A 250 19.08 7.48 2.86
CA TYR A 250 19.03 7.58 4.32
C TYR A 250 17.65 8.03 4.83
N HIS A 251 16.66 7.21 4.55
CA HIS A 251 15.25 7.39 4.90
C HIS A 251 14.74 6.12 5.59
N SER A 252 13.72 6.24 6.45
CA SER A 252 13.21 5.12 7.23
C SER A 252 12.82 3.92 6.36
N THR A 253 12.16 4.15 5.23
CA THR A 253 11.69 3.09 4.33
C THR A 253 12.84 2.19 3.90
N TYR A 254 13.92 2.77 3.37
CA TYR A 254 15.07 2.03 2.87
C TYR A 254 15.91 1.46 4.01
N VAL A 255 16.11 2.18 5.12
CA VAL A 255 16.86 1.69 6.28
C VAL A 255 16.21 0.44 6.87
N LEU A 256 14.89 0.48 7.09
CA LEU A 256 14.15 -0.67 7.63
C LEU A 256 14.14 -1.84 6.64
N GLU A 257 14.05 -1.57 5.34
CA GLU A 257 14.12 -2.61 4.32
C GLU A 257 15.51 -3.25 4.22
N ALA A 258 16.58 -2.45 4.23
CA ALA A 258 17.97 -2.91 4.28
C ALA A 258 18.25 -3.77 5.52
N PHE A 259 17.70 -3.36 6.67
CA PHE A 259 17.76 -4.14 7.90
C PHE A 259 17.08 -5.51 7.74
N LEU A 260 15.87 -5.56 7.16
CA LEU A 260 15.20 -6.82 6.91
C LEU A 260 15.98 -7.70 5.91
N TRP A 261 16.56 -7.12 4.86
CA TRP A 261 17.46 -7.81 3.94
C TRP A 261 18.66 -8.45 4.65
N SER A 262 19.33 -7.73 5.55
CA SER A 262 20.49 -8.29 6.27
C SER A 262 20.11 -9.47 7.15
N HIS A 263 18.96 -9.41 7.82
CA HIS A 263 18.47 -10.51 8.66
C HIS A 263 17.94 -11.71 7.86
N ALA A 264 17.49 -11.48 6.63
CA ALA A 264 17.03 -12.54 5.71
C ALA A 264 18.19 -13.34 5.09
N LEU A 265 19.45 -12.91 5.25
CA LEU A 265 20.63 -13.63 4.76
C LEU A 265 21.09 -14.74 5.72
N LYS A 266 21.80 -15.71 5.15
CA LYS A 266 22.41 -16.83 5.90
C LYS A 266 23.45 -16.37 6.91
N THR A 267 24.25 -15.37 6.55
CA THR A 267 25.30 -14.81 7.40
C THR A 267 24.74 -13.73 8.34
N LEU A 268 25.33 -13.58 9.52
CA LEU A 268 25.04 -12.50 10.47
C LEU A 268 26.02 -11.31 10.35
N ALA A 269 27.01 -11.40 9.46
CA ALA A 269 28.12 -10.44 9.36
C ALA A 269 27.69 -8.98 9.11
N TRP A 270 26.45 -8.78 8.65
CA TRP A 270 25.91 -7.47 8.30
C TRP A 270 25.07 -6.84 9.40
N ASN A 271 24.66 -7.59 10.42
CA ASN A 271 23.76 -7.08 11.46
C ASN A 271 24.41 -5.95 12.27
N ASP A 272 25.71 -6.05 12.53
CA ASP A 272 26.46 -5.04 13.29
C ASP A 272 26.74 -3.75 12.48
N ARG A 273 26.36 -3.70 11.20
CA ARG A 273 26.51 -2.51 10.35
C ARG A 273 25.40 -1.49 10.54
N PHE A 274 24.32 -1.86 11.21
CA PHE A 274 23.20 -0.99 11.50
C PHE A 274 23.28 -0.45 12.93
N PHE A 275 22.82 0.79 13.14
CA PHE A 275 22.55 1.26 14.49
C PHE A 275 21.35 0.50 15.09
N LYS A 276 21.27 0.48 16.41
CA LYS A 276 20.07 -0.02 17.11
C LYS A 276 18.80 0.65 16.58
N LEU A 277 17.74 -0.11 16.34
CA LEU A 277 16.50 0.39 15.73
C LEU A 277 15.85 1.51 16.56
N LYS A 278 15.99 1.48 17.89
CA LYS A 278 15.57 2.58 18.78
C LYS A 278 16.20 3.93 18.40
N THR A 279 17.44 3.93 17.89
CA THR A 279 18.13 5.14 17.40
C THR A 279 17.47 5.66 16.13
N TYR A 280 17.19 4.77 15.17
CA TYR A 280 16.48 5.15 13.95
C TYR A 280 15.05 5.61 14.23
N GLY A 281 14.34 4.96 15.16
CA GLY A 281 12.99 5.36 15.57
C GLY A 281 12.93 6.81 16.04
N LYS A 282 13.90 7.23 16.87
CA LYS A 282 14.03 8.64 17.28
C LYS A 282 14.40 9.55 16.13
N HIS A 283 15.37 9.15 15.31
CA HIS A 283 15.91 9.98 14.23
C HIS A 283 14.87 10.28 13.13
N PHE A 284 14.18 9.24 12.66
CA PHE A 284 13.16 9.34 11.62
C PHE A 284 11.75 9.66 12.16
N LYS A 285 11.62 9.83 13.49
CA LYS A 285 10.33 10.07 14.17
C LYS A 285 9.30 8.98 13.82
N LEU A 286 9.76 7.72 13.80
CA LEU A 286 8.88 6.59 13.52
C LEU A 286 7.84 6.46 14.61
N LYS A 287 6.59 6.26 14.21
CA LYS A 287 5.51 6.02 15.15
C LYS A 287 5.60 4.59 15.67
N HIS A 288 5.14 4.38 16.90
CA HIS A 288 5.11 3.05 17.51
C HIS A 288 4.12 2.09 16.84
N ASP A 289 3.17 2.62 16.06
CA ASP A 289 2.19 1.85 15.27
C ASP A 289 2.64 1.63 13.81
N ASP A 290 3.83 2.11 13.42
CA ASP A 290 4.39 1.79 12.10
C ASP A 290 4.74 0.30 12.05
N GLN A 291 3.97 -0.46 11.25
CA GLN A 291 4.11 -1.90 11.16
C GLN A 291 5.52 -2.32 10.72
N SER A 292 6.16 -1.60 9.80
CA SER A 292 7.51 -1.93 9.33
C SER A 292 8.53 -1.79 10.47
N TYR A 293 8.40 -0.71 11.25
CA TYR A 293 9.25 -0.48 12.41
C TYR A 293 9.04 -1.54 13.49
N VAL A 294 7.79 -1.90 13.78
CA VAL A 294 7.45 -2.95 14.76
C VAL A 294 8.05 -4.29 14.35
N LEU A 295 7.90 -4.71 13.09
CA LEU A 295 8.48 -5.95 12.57
C LEU A 295 10.01 -5.96 12.74
N CYS A 296 10.67 -4.88 12.34
CA CYS A 296 12.12 -4.76 12.49
C CYS A 296 12.53 -4.83 13.98
N GLN A 297 11.82 -4.11 14.86
CA GLN A 297 12.14 -4.07 16.29
C GLN A 297 12.00 -5.45 16.94
N LYS A 298 10.92 -6.19 16.63
CA LYS A 298 10.76 -7.55 17.17
C LYS A 298 11.81 -8.52 16.65
N LEU A 299 12.24 -8.34 15.41
CA LEU A 299 13.34 -9.13 14.87
C LEU A 299 14.67 -8.76 15.53
N GLU A 300 14.97 -7.48 15.79
CA GLU A 300 16.15 -7.04 16.55
C GLU A 300 16.14 -7.60 17.98
N ASP A 301 15.01 -7.46 18.68
CA ASP A 301 14.80 -7.95 20.05
C ASP A 301 15.02 -9.47 20.14
N ALA A 302 14.67 -10.22 19.10
CA ALA A 302 14.93 -11.65 19.05
C ALA A 302 16.44 -12.01 19.12
N TYR A 303 17.32 -11.15 18.61
CA TYR A 303 18.78 -11.35 18.72
C TYR A 303 19.36 -10.85 20.05
N ASP A 304 18.58 -10.13 20.86
CA ASP A 304 19.03 -9.66 22.17
C ASP A 304 18.97 -10.78 23.22
N SER A 305 20.13 -11.30 23.60
CA SER A 305 20.24 -12.38 24.59
C SER A 305 19.85 -11.96 26.01
N SER A 306 19.72 -10.65 26.29
CA SER A 306 19.22 -10.16 27.58
C SER A 306 17.71 -10.30 27.73
N ILE A 307 16.99 -10.51 26.61
CA ILE A 307 15.55 -10.75 26.62
C ILE A 307 15.29 -12.25 26.77
N ASP A 308 14.42 -12.60 27.70
CA ASP A 308 14.01 -13.99 27.93
C ASP A 308 13.57 -14.67 26.63
N PHE A 309 14.00 -15.92 26.45
CA PHE A 309 13.77 -16.65 25.20
C PHE A 309 12.28 -16.83 24.87
N ILE A 310 11.45 -17.11 25.88
CA ILE A 310 10.00 -17.28 25.69
C ILE A 310 9.39 -15.96 25.22
N VAL A 311 9.83 -14.83 25.80
CA VAL A 311 9.40 -13.50 25.39
C VAL A 311 9.75 -13.23 23.93
N ARG A 312 10.98 -13.56 23.50
CA ARG A 312 11.43 -13.38 22.10
C ARG A 312 10.58 -14.18 21.12
N VAL A 313 10.35 -15.47 21.39
CA VAL A 313 9.51 -16.34 20.54
C VAL A 313 8.07 -15.82 20.48
N ARG A 314 7.49 -15.43 21.63
CA ARG A 314 6.12 -14.91 21.71
C ARG A 314 5.96 -13.63 20.88
N GLN A 315 6.89 -12.69 21.00
CA GLN A 315 6.85 -11.43 20.24
C GLN A 315 6.91 -11.65 18.73
N LEU A 316 7.72 -12.62 18.25
CA LEU A 316 7.73 -13.00 16.84
C LEU A 316 6.39 -13.60 16.43
N GLY A 317 5.79 -14.46 17.27
CA GLY A 317 4.45 -15.02 17.05
C GLY A 317 3.36 -13.96 16.91
N GLU A 318 3.33 -12.97 17.81
CA GLU A 318 2.40 -11.83 17.75
C GLU A 318 2.51 -11.05 16.43
N CYS A 319 3.73 -10.89 15.90
CA CYS A 319 3.92 -10.25 14.59
C CYS A 319 3.38 -11.09 13.43
N LEU A 320 3.47 -12.42 13.50
CA LEU A 320 3.00 -13.31 12.45
C LEU A 320 1.47 -13.29 12.31
N GLU A 321 0.72 -13.20 13.41
CA GLU A 321 -0.76 -13.14 13.39
C GLU A 321 -1.29 -11.92 12.60
N GLY A 322 -0.59 -10.79 12.65
CA GLY A 322 -0.96 -9.58 11.93
C GLY A 322 -0.40 -9.47 10.51
N LEU A 323 0.53 -10.36 10.13
CA LEU A 323 1.37 -10.18 8.95
C LEU A 323 0.59 -10.28 7.64
N GLU A 324 -0.54 -11.00 7.62
CA GLU A 324 -1.41 -11.07 6.44
C GLU A 324 -2.02 -9.72 6.05
N ARG A 325 -2.20 -8.83 7.02
CA ARG A 325 -2.73 -7.48 6.80
C ARG A 325 -1.65 -6.49 6.34
N TYR A 326 -0.39 -6.92 6.35
CA TYR A 326 0.72 -6.07 5.97
C TYR A 326 0.80 -5.94 4.44
N ILE A 327 0.72 -4.70 3.98
CA ILE A 327 0.50 -4.35 2.58
C ILE A 327 1.77 -4.56 1.72
N ASP A 328 2.95 -4.46 2.31
CA ASP A 328 4.23 -4.60 1.60
C ASP A 328 4.68 -6.07 1.58
N HIS A 329 4.44 -6.76 0.46
CA HIS A 329 4.79 -8.16 0.30
C HIS A 329 6.30 -8.42 0.37
N GLN A 330 7.14 -7.48 -0.06
CA GLN A 330 8.58 -7.67 0.01
C GLN A 330 9.04 -7.67 1.46
N LYS A 331 8.64 -6.66 2.24
CA LYS A 331 8.98 -6.60 3.67
C LYS A 331 8.37 -7.77 4.44
N ARG A 332 7.18 -8.25 4.06
CA ARG A 332 6.60 -9.50 4.58
C ARG A 332 7.49 -10.72 4.30
N LEU A 333 7.92 -10.92 3.06
CA LEU A 333 8.82 -12.02 2.68
C LEU A 333 10.13 -11.96 3.47
N LEU A 334 10.76 -10.78 3.55
CA LEU A 334 12.01 -10.60 4.28
C LEU A 334 11.85 -10.87 5.78
N PHE A 335 10.76 -10.43 6.40
CA PHE A 335 10.48 -10.70 7.81
C PHE A 335 10.26 -12.19 8.08
N LEU A 336 9.47 -12.88 7.24
CA LEU A 336 9.26 -14.32 7.35
C LEU A 336 10.58 -15.09 7.26
N LEU A 337 11.41 -14.73 6.28
CA LEU A 337 12.70 -15.37 6.08
C LEU A 337 13.68 -15.09 7.22
N GLY A 338 13.78 -13.84 7.67
CA GLY A 338 14.61 -13.46 8.82
C GLY A 338 14.19 -14.16 10.12
N THR A 339 12.88 -14.30 10.33
CA THR A 339 12.30 -15.05 11.46
C THR A 339 12.63 -16.54 11.38
N SER A 340 12.44 -17.16 10.21
CA SER A 340 12.77 -18.57 10.00
C SER A 340 14.24 -18.86 10.26
N ARG A 341 15.15 -18.00 9.78
CA ARG A 341 16.59 -18.11 10.05
C ARG A 341 16.93 -17.96 11.52
N TRP A 342 16.31 -17.00 12.22
CA TRP A 342 16.50 -16.87 13.67
C TRP A 342 16.06 -18.15 14.38
N LEU A 343 14.85 -18.64 14.13
CA LEU A 343 14.33 -19.87 14.74
C LEU A 343 15.24 -21.08 14.48
N GLN A 344 15.74 -21.24 13.26
CA GLN A 344 16.68 -22.32 12.92
C GLN A 344 17.98 -22.22 13.72
N ARG A 345 18.56 -21.02 13.87
CA ARG A 345 19.80 -20.79 14.64
C ARG A 345 19.65 -21.13 16.13
N TYR A 346 18.43 -21.03 16.66
CA TYR A 346 18.09 -21.37 18.05
C TYR A 346 17.42 -22.74 18.18
N ASN A 347 17.61 -23.62 17.20
CA ASN A 347 17.13 -25.01 17.16
C ASN A 347 15.60 -25.16 17.32
N GLN A 348 14.83 -24.13 16.97
CA GLN A 348 13.36 -24.16 16.95
C GLN A 348 12.85 -24.62 15.58
N TYR A 349 13.26 -25.82 15.15
CA TYR A 349 13.05 -26.27 13.77
C TYR A 349 11.58 -26.35 13.35
N ALA A 350 10.68 -26.77 14.24
CA ALA A 350 9.24 -26.83 13.94
C ALA A 350 8.67 -25.43 13.61
N LEU A 351 9.01 -24.42 14.40
CA LEU A 351 8.58 -23.04 14.16
C LEU A 351 9.28 -22.45 12.93
N ALA A 352 10.56 -22.77 12.72
CA ALA A 352 11.32 -22.36 11.53
C ALA A 352 10.68 -22.90 10.25
N HIS A 353 10.19 -24.13 10.28
CA HIS A 353 9.49 -24.77 9.16
C HIS A 353 8.11 -24.14 8.91
N ILE A 354 7.34 -23.82 9.95
CA ILE A 354 6.06 -23.10 9.79
C ILE A 354 6.29 -21.75 9.10
N THR A 355 7.24 -20.96 9.60
CA THR A 355 7.54 -19.63 9.04
C THR A 355 8.14 -19.69 7.63
N LEU A 356 8.96 -20.71 7.33
CA LEU A 356 9.48 -20.95 5.98
C LEU A 356 8.38 -21.36 5.00
N ASN A 357 7.40 -22.16 5.42
CA ASN A 357 6.28 -22.53 4.54
C ASN A 357 5.37 -21.34 4.24
N GLU A 358 5.15 -20.43 5.19
CA GLU A 358 4.48 -19.16 4.92
C GLU A 358 5.26 -18.30 3.89
N TYR A 359 6.58 -18.26 4.00
CA TYR A 359 7.45 -17.60 3.02
C TYR A 359 7.31 -18.24 1.63
N LYS A 360 7.37 -19.57 1.54
CA LYS A 360 7.23 -20.33 0.28
C LYS A 360 5.85 -20.14 -0.34
N ALA A 361 4.80 -20.20 0.47
CA ALA A 361 3.42 -20.00 0.01
C ALA A 361 3.21 -18.59 -0.55
N LEU A 362 3.77 -17.56 0.09
CA LEU A 362 3.72 -16.20 -0.44
C LEU A 362 4.58 -16.05 -1.71
N SER A 363 5.77 -16.64 -1.75
CA SER A 363 6.64 -16.66 -2.94
C SER A 363 5.94 -17.29 -4.15
N LEU A 364 5.32 -18.45 -3.95
CA LEU A 364 4.56 -19.13 -5.00
C LEU A 364 3.37 -18.27 -5.46
N ARG A 365 2.66 -17.62 -4.54
CA ARG A 365 1.55 -16.73 -4.91
C ARG A 365 2.01 -15.58 -5.81
N LEU A 366 3.08 -14.89 -5.42
CA LEU A 366 3.61 -13.73 -6.14
C LEU A 366 4.18 -14.11 -7.53
N SER A 367 4.76 -15.32 -7.64
CA SER A 367 5.32 -15.85 -8.89
C SER A 367 4.35 -16.69 -9.71
N GLN A 368 3.07 -16.79 -9.32
CA GLN A 368 2.08 -17.71 -9.91
C GLN A 368 2.57 -19.16 -10.00
N GLY A 369 3.18 -19.65 -8.93
CA GLY A 369 3.64 -21.02 -8.76
C GLY A 369 5.01 -21.31 -9.34
N LYS A 370 5.71 -20.33 -9.92
CA LYS A 370 7.01 -20.54 -10.58
C LYS A 370 8.16 -20.73 -9.61
N SER A 371 8.17 -19.98 -8.50
CA SER A 371 9.26 -20.00 -7.53
C SER A 371 8.77 -19.98 -6.09
N SER A 372 9.30 -20.90 -5.29
CA SER A 372 9.12 -20.93 -3.83
C SER A 372 10.10 -20.02 -3.08
N ASP A 373 10.96 -19.31 -3.80
CA ASP A 373 11.98 -18.41 -3.27
C ASP A 373 12.13 -17.18 -4.18
N VAL A 374 11.13 -16.31 -4.22
CA VAL A 374 11.13 -15.16 -5.15
C VAL A 374 12.19 -14.10 -4.82
N LEU A 375 12.80 -14.16 -3.63
CA LEU A 375 13.93 -13.29 -3.27
C LEU A 375 15.30 -13.92 -3.57
N HIS A 376 15.34 -15.21 -3.92
CA HIS A 376 16.55 -16.01 -4.14
C HIS A 376 17.47 -16.07 -2.91
N LEU A 377 16.89 -15.97 -1.72
CA LEU A 377 17.63 -15.92 -0.46
C LEU A 377 17.50 -17.17 0.41
N ALA A 378 16.56 -18.06 0.12
CA ALA A 378 16.17 -19.18 0.98
C ALA A 378 16.63 -20.54 0.45
N ALA A 379 17.39 -20.57 -0.65
CA ALA A 379 17.85 -21.81 -1.29
C ALA A 379 18.53 -22.80 -0.33
N ASP A 380 19.29 -22.30 0.67
CA ASP A 380 19.92 -23.15 1.69
C ASP A 380 18.90 -23.73 2.68
N LEU A 381 17.87 -22.98 3.06
CA LEU A 381 16.82 -23.46 3.96
C LEU A 381 15.94 -24.51 3.28
N ILE A 382 15.56 -24.25 2.03
CA ILE A 382 14.69 -25.15 1.24
C ILE A 382 15.37 -26.49 0.99
N LYS A 383 16.68 -26.50 0.70
CA LYS A 383 17.44 -27.75 0.52
C LYS A 383 17.52 -28.57 1.81
N ASN A 384 17.55 -27.92 2.97
CA ASN A 384 17.71 -28.59 4.27
C ASN A 384 16.41 -29.18 4.85
N GLU A 385 15.22 -28.83 4.32
CA GLU A 385 13.94 -29.43 4.74
C GLU A 385 13.93 -30.95 4.55
N GLY A 386 14.57 -31.45 3.48
CA GLY A 386 14.64 -32.89 3.20
C GLY A 386 15.47 -33.70 4.21
N VAL A 387 16.31 -33.05 5.03
CA VAL A 387 17.22 -33.72 5.98
C VAL A 387 16.66 -33.73 7.40
N SER A 388 15.82 -32.77 7.76
CA SER A 388 15.37 -32.54 9.15
C SER A 388 14.27 -33.51 9.62
N HIS A 389 13.69 -34.31 8.73
CA HIS A 389 12.73 -35.37 9.07
C HIS A 389 13.39 -36.73 9.38
N ALA A 390 14.72 -36.80 9.38
CA ALA A 390 15.47 -38.05 9.58
C ALA A 390 16.04 -38.23 11.01
N VAL A 391 15.61 -37.41 11.99
CA VAL A 391 16.05 -37.47 13.39
C VAL A 391 14.88 -37.74 14.33
#